data_AF-A0AAV3P676-F1
#
_entry.id   AF-A0AAV3P676-F1
#
_cell.length_a   1.000
_cell.length_b   1.000
_cell.length_c   1.000
_cell.angle_alpha   90.00
_cell.angle_beta   90.00
_cell.angle_gamma   90.00
#
_symmetry.space_group_name_H-M   'P 1'
#
loop_
_entity.id
_entity.type
_entity.pdbx_description
1 polymer ?
#
loop_
_entity_poly.entity_id
_entity_poly.type
_entity_poly.pdbx_seq_one_letter_code
_entity_poly.pdbx_strand_id
1 'polypeptide(L)'
;MNQAQHITHAFERHTSQKIPENRMRLKVSIDVVLYLILQGLSLRGHDEKKQSLNRRNFLQLFKLLDFYVKEEKEIGTLPENATYTSGQTQKEIIEIISQKVR
;
A
#
# COMPACT_ATOMS: atom_id res chain seq x y z
N MET A 1 25.79 -2.55 31.48
CA MET A 1 24.58 -3.04 30.79
C MET A 1 24.38 -2.22 29.54
N ASN A 2 24.30 -2.85 28.37
CA ASN A 2 24.27 -2.14 27.09
C ASN A 2 22.85 -1.61 26.85
N GLN A 3 22.61 -0.31 27.14
CA GLN A 3 21.29 0.33 27.06
C GLN A 3 20.62 0.16 25.69
N ALA A 4 21.40 0.01 24.62
CA ALA A 4 20.91 -0.21 23.26
C ALA A 4 20.17 -1.54 23.04
N GLN A 5 20.25 -2.50 23.98
CA GLN A 5 19.61 -3.82 23.88
C GLN A 5 18.32 -3.93 24.72
N HIS A 6 17.88 -2.85 25.39
CA HIS A 6 16.63 -2.88 26.13
C HIS A 6 15.43 -2.97 25.16
N ILE A 7 14.48 -3.85 25.47
CA ILE A 7 13.31 -4.14 24.62
C ILE A 7 12.58 -2.84 24.23
N THR A 8 12.47 -1.88 25.15
CA THR A 8 11.86 -0.57 24.90
C THR A 8 12.54 0.19 23.76
N HIS A 9 13.88 0.29 23.77
CA HIS A 9 14.62 1.00 22.73
C HIS A 9 14.59 0.26 21.39
N ALA A 10 14.58 -1.07 21.41
CA ALA A 10 14.39 -1.87 20.20
C ALA A 10 12.99 -1.62 19.59
N PHE A 11 11.94 -1.54 20.42
CA PHE A 11 10.57 -1.29 19.99
C PHE A 11 10.37 0.14 19.47
N GLU A 12 10.94 1.14 20.16
CA GLU A 12 10.93 2.54 19.74
C GLU A 12 11.60 2.71 18.37
N ARG A 13 12.82 2.21 18.20
CA ARG A 13 13.56 2.28 16.94
C ARG A 13 12.79 1.65 15.78
N HIS A 14 12.19 0.49 16.03
CA HIS A 14 11.41 -0.24 15.03
C HIS A 14 10.10 0.51 14.67
N THR A 15 9.47 1.16 15.65
CA THR A 15 8.26 1.97 15.45
C THR A 15 8.56 3.26 14.68
N SER A 16 9.64 3.96 15.01
CA SER A 16 10.05 5.21 14.36
C SER A 16 10.35 5.03 12.87
N GLN A 17 10.82 3.85 12.44
CA GLN A 17 11.08 3.55 11.03
C GLN A 17 9.83 3.02 10.31
N LYS A 18 9.05 2.12 10.93
CA LYS A 18 7.90 1.50 10.25
C LYS A 18 6.72 2.45 10.05
N ILE A 19 6.47 3.40 10.96
CA ILE A 19 5.37 4.36 10.82
C ILE A 19 5.47 5.18 9.53
N PRO A 20 6.57 5.89 9.23
CA PRO A 20 6.66 6.71 8.03
C PRO A 20 6.59 5.87 6.74
N GLU A 21 7.17 4.67 6.73
CA GLU A 21 7.04 3.78 5.57
C GLU A 21 5.61 3.29 5.35
N ASN A 22 4.91 2.91 6.42
CA ASN A 22 3.51 2.50 6.33
C ASN A 22 2.60 3.65 5.86
N ARG A 23 2.88 4.88 6.29
CA ARG A 23 2.19 6.08 5.77
C ARG A 23 2.46 6.30 4.29
N MET A 24 3.71 6.12 3.84
CA MET A 24 4.05 6.20 2.41
C MET A 24 3.29 5.14 1.59
N ARG A 25 3.30 3.88 2.05
CA ARG A 25 2.55 2.78 1.40
C ARG A 25 1.06 3.09 1.33
N LEU A 26 0.47 3.60 2.41
CA LEU A 26 -0.94 3.99 2.44
C LEU A 26 -1.24 5.13 1.45
N LYS A 27 -0.39 6.16 1.39
CA LYS A 27 -0.53 7.27 0.45
C LYS A 27 -0.53 6.77 -1.00
N VAL A 28 0.43 5.91 -1.35
CA VAL A 28 0.51 5.32 -2.69
C VAL A 28 -0.73 4.47 -2.99
N SER A 29 -1.22 3.68 -2.04
CA SER A 29 -2.48 2.94 -2.22
C SER A 29 -3.66 3.86 -2.51
N ILE A 30 -3.78 4.98 -1.78
CA ILE A 30 -4.85 5.98 -2.00
C ILE A 30 -4.72 6.60 -3.40
N ASP A 31 -3.51 7.00 -3.81
CA ASP A 31 -3.27 7.60 -5.12
C ASP A 31 -3.62 6.63 -6.27
N VAL A 32 -3.27 5.34 -6.14
CA VAL A 32 -3.65 4.29 -7.10
C VAL A 32 -5.16 4.11 -7.17
N VAL A 33 -5.86 4.07 -6.02
CA VAL A 33 -7.32 3.96 -6.00
C VAL A 33 -7.97 5.17 -6.67
N LEU A 34 -7.54 6.39 -6.32
CA LEU A 34 -8.04 7.62 -6.90
C LEU A 34 -7.84 7.65 -8.42
N TYR A 35 -6.65 7.33 -8.90
CA TYR A 35 -6.35 7.28 -10.32
C TYR A 35 -7.30 6.33 -11.06
N LEU A 36 -7.48 5.11 -10.55
CA LEU A 36 -8.33 4.11 -11.20
C LEU A 36 -9.80 4.55 -11.22
N ILE A 37 -10.32 5.12 -10.12
CA ILE A 37 -11.68 5.67 -10.06
C ILE A 37 -11.86 6.79 -11.08
N LEU A 38 -10.93 7.75 -11.13
CA LEU A 38 -11.01 8.89 -12.04
C LEU A 38 -10.96 8.47 -13.52
N GLN A 39 -10.27 7.38 -13.84
CA GLN A 39 -10.24 6.82 -15.19
C GLN A 39 -11.41 5.87 -15.50
N GLY A 40 -12.32 5.64 -14.54
CA GLY A 40 -13.41 4.67 -14.68
C GLY A 40 -12.92 3.22 -14.78
N LEU A 41 -11.70 2.94 -14.31
CA LEU A 41 -11.09 1.61 -14.35
C LEU A 41 -11.43 0.83 -13.09
N SER A 42 -11.72 -0.45 -13.25
CA SER A 42 -11.92 -1.34 -12.11
C SER A 42 -10.61 -1.54 -11.35
N LEU A 43 -10.64 -1.52 -10.01
CA LEU A 43 -9.46 -1.84 -9.19
C LEU A 43 -9.04 -3.30 -9.36
N ARG A 44 -10.02 -4.17 -9.65
CA ARG A 44 -9.89 -5.61 -9.81
C ARG A 44 -10.31 -6.03 -11.20
N GLY A 45 -9.56 -6.97 -11.77
CA GLY A 45 -9.90 -7.57 -13.05
C GLY A 45 -11.00 -8.63 -12.88
N HIS A 46 -11.65 -8.99 -13.97
CA HIS A 46 -12.61 -10.10 -13.99
C HIS A 46 -11.93 -11.44 -13.69
N ASP A 47 -10.73 -11.66 -14.24
CA ASP A 47 -9.90 -12.83 -13.98
C ASP A 47 -8.76 -12.50 -13.01
N GLU A 48 -8.86 -12.97 -11.77
CA GLU A 48 -7.82 -12.83 -10.75
C GLU A 48 -6.97 -14.10 -10.57
N LYS A 49 -6.98 -15.03 -11.51
CA LYS A 49 -6.11 -16.22 -11.47
C LYS A 49 -4.63 -15.80 -11.52
N LYS A 50 -3.75 -16.55 -10.84
CA LYS A 50 -2.31 -16.23 -10.76
C LYS A 50 -1.63 -16.14 -12.13
N GLN A 51 -2.17 -16.83 -13.11
CA GLN A 51 -1.67 -16.99 -14.47
C GLN A 51 -2.21 -15.92 -15.43
N SER A 52 -3.18 -15.11 -14.99
CA SER A 52 -3.75 -14.07 -15.83
C SER A 52 -2.74 -12.94 -16.05
N LEU A 53 -2.58 -12.54 -17.31
CA LEU A 53 -1.71 -11.43 -17.70
C LEU A 53 -2.22 -10.08 -17.17
N ASN A 54 -3.55 -9.93 -17.05
CA ASN A 54 -4.23 -8.71 -16.59
C ASN A 54 -4.85 -8.87 -15.21
N ARG A 55 -4.05 -9.41 -14.29
CA ARG A 55 -4.47 -9.58 -12.90
C ARG A 55 -4.40 -8.26 -12.15
N ARG A 56 -5.58 -7.68 -11.85
CA ARG A 56 -5.78 -6.56 -10.90
C ARG A 56 -5.05 -5.28 -11.32
N ASN A 57 -5.75 -4.36 -11.99
CA ASN A 57 -5.21 -3.04 -12.39
C ASN A 57 -4.51 -2.32 -11.23
N PHE A 58 -5.08 -2.41 -10.01
CA PHE A 58 -4.44 -1.88 -8.80
C PHE A 58 -3.03 -2.42 -8.59
N LEU A 59 -2.82 -3.73 -8.70
CA LEU A 59 -1.53 -4.35 -8.42
C LEU A 59 -0.50 -4.00 -9.50
N GLN A 60 -0.92 -3.94 -10.76
CA GLN A 60 -0.05 -3.52 -11.86
C GLN A 60 0.41 -2.07 -11.70
N LEU A 61 -0.51 -1.15 -11.41
CA LEU A 61 -0.17 0.26 -11.21
C LEU A 61 0.66 0.47 -9.93
N PHE A 62 0.32 -0.23 -8.84
CA PHE A 62 1.10 -0.18 -7.61
C PHE A 62 2.54 -0.68 -7.81
N LYS A 63 2.74 -1.77 -8.56
CA LYS A 63 4.08 -2.27 -8.92
C LYS A 63 4.84 -1.31 -9.84
N LEU A 64 4.13 -0.66 -10.76
CA LEU A 64 4.73 0.35 -11.63
C LEU A 64 5.26 1.53 -10.80
N LEU A 65 4.46 2.01 -9.85
CA LEU A 65 4.88 3.07 -8.92
C LEU A 65 6.04 2.61 -8.04
N ASP A 66 5.99 1.40 -7.49
CA ASP A 66 7.11 0.83 -6.73
C ASP A 66 8.40 0.75 -7.56
N PHE A 67 8.31 0.38 -8.85
CA PHE A 67 9.46 0.37 -9.75
C PHE A 67 10.11 1.75 -9.91
N TYR A 68 9.31 2.82 -10.02
CA TYR A 68 9.84 4.18 -10.15
C TYR A 68 10.25 4.83 -8.83
N VAL A 69 9.65 4.43 -7.71
CA VAL A 69 9.99 4.94 -6.36
C VAL A 69 11.16 4.17 -5.72
N LYS A 70 11.58 3.05 -6.32
CA LYS A 70 12.70 2.20 -5.87
C LYS A 70 14.05 2.89 -5.75
N GLU A 71 14.23 4.10 -6.30
CA GLU A 71 15.43 4.89 -6.03
C GLU A 71 15.48 5.43 -4.58
N GLU A 72 14.36 5.43 -3.84
CA GLU A 72 14.32 5.91 -2.44
C GLU A 72 13.79 4.91 -1.40
N LYS A 73 12.74 4.09 -1.66
CA LYS A 73 12.17 3.13 -0.66
C LYS A 73 11.45 1.94 -1.30
N GLU A 74 11.62 0.72 -0.76
CA GLU A 74 10.84 -0.47 -1.14
C GLU A 74 9.38 -0.38 -0.65
N ILE A 75 8.47 -0.04 -1.55
CA ILE A 75 7.02 0.00 -1.31
C ILE A 75 6.41 -1.40 -1.53
N GLY A 76 7.00 -2.19 -2.42
CA GLY A 76 6.55 -3.53 -2.81
C GLY A 76 6.75 -4.61 -1.75
N THR A 77 7.73 -4.46 -0.87
CA THR A 77 7.96 -5.36 0.26
C THR A 77 6.95 -5.05 1.36
N LEU A 78 5.79 -5.69 1.27
CA LEU A 78 4.73 -5.59 2.26
C LEU A 78 5.17 -6.26 3.57
N PRO A 79 5.04 -5.58 4.73
CA PRO A 79 5.12 -6.26 6.02
C PRO A 79 4.18 -7.46 6.06
N GLU A 80 4.51 -8.54 6.78
CA GLU A 80 3.70 -9.79 6.79
C GLU A 80 2.20 -9.55 7.04
N ASN A 81 1.87 -8.56 7.88
CA ASN A 81 0.48 -8.24 8.25
C ASN A 81 -0.12 -7.06 7.47
N ALA A 82 0.52 -6.61 6.39
CA ALA A 82 0.07 -5.43 5.66
C ALA A 82 -1.13 -5.76 4.75
N THR A 83 -2.23 -5.04 4.98
CA THR A 83 -3.52 -5.27 4.30
C THR A 83 -3.81 -4.24 3.20
N TYR A 84 -2.85 -3.37 2.84
CA TYR A 84 -3.05 -2.27 1.88
C TYR A 84 -3.54 -2.71 0.49
N THR A 85 -3.20 -3.94 0.08
CA THR A 85 -3.64 -4.52 -1.20
C THR A 85 -4.90 -5.39 -1.07
N SER A 86 -5.46 -5.49 0.13
CA SER A 86 -6.66 -6.28 0.40
C SER A 86 -7.91 -5.61 -0.19
N GLY A 87 -8.93 -6.41 -0.49
CA GLY A 87 -10.20 -5.88 -1.00
C GLY A 87 -10.94 -5.04 0.03
N GLN A 88 -10.84 -5.42 1.30
CA GLN A 88 -11.49 -4.71 2.38
C GLN A 88 -10.91 -3.30 2.53
N THR A 89 -9.58 -3.18 2.61
CA THR A 89 -8.91 -1.88 2.68
C THR A 89 -9.16 -1.03 1.44
N GLN A 90 -9.18 -1.62 0.25
CA GLN A 90 -9.52 -0.89 -0.98
C GLN A 90 -10.94 -0.31 -0.94
N LYS A 91 -11.92 -1.08 -0.42
CA LYS A 91 -13.30 -0.59 -0.25
C LYS A 91 -13.39 0.54 0.77
N GLU A 92 -12.71 0.42 1.90
CA GLU A 92 -12.67 1.48 2.92
C GLU A 92 -12.09 2.79 2.35
N ILE A 93 -11.02 2.69 1.55
CA ILE A 93 -10.47 3.86 0.86
C ILE A 93 -11.50 4.49 -0.07
N ILE A 94 -12.22 3.70 -0.87
CA ILE A 94 -13.29 4.19 -1.77
C ILE A 94 -14.39 4.90 -0.97
N GLU A 95 -14.84 4.32 0.14
CA GLU A 95 -15.88 4.89 1.00
C GLU A 95 -15.44 6.25 1.58
N ILE A 96 -14.21 6.34 2.08
CA ILE A 96 -13.64 7.59 2.61
C ILE A 96 -13.53 8.65 1.50
N ILE A 97 -13.05 8.28 0.31
CA ILE A 97 -12.96 9.20 -0.83
C ILE A 97 -14.37 9.71 -1.18
N SER A 98 -15.36 8.83 -1.27
CA SER A 98 -16.74 9.21 -1.58
C SER A 98 -17.34 10.16 -0.56
N GLN A 99 -16.96 10.06 0.72
CA GLN A 99 -17.42 10.98 1.77
C GLN A 99 -16.76 12.36 1.67
N LYS A 100 -15.50 12.43 1.18
CA LYS A 100 -14.74 13.69 1.08
C LYS A 100 -15.00 14.50 -0.18
N VAL A 101 -15.58 13.89 -1.22
CA VAL A 101 -15.88 14.54 -2.51
C VAL A 101 -17.31 15.13 -2.55
N ARG A 102 -18.06 15.04 -1.45
CA ARG A 102 -19.33 15.75 -1.25
C ARG A 102 -19.11 17.20 -0.82
#